data_AF-A0A355V2C7-F1
#
_entry.id   AF-A0A355V2C7-F1
#
_cell.length_a   1.000
_cell.length_b   1.000
_cell.length_c   1.000
_cell.angle_alpha   90.00
_cell.angle_beta   90.00
_cell.angle_gamma   90.00
#
_symmetry.space_group_name_H-M   'P 1'
#
loop_
_entity.id
_entity.type
_entity.pdbx_description
1 polymer ?
#
loop_
_entity_poly.entity_id
_entity_poly.type
_entity_poly.pdbx_seq_one_letter_code
_entity_poly.pdbx_strand_id
1 'polypeptide(L)'
;MKEFFKNKMTRIWVIVTSVVLVFLIVLTSLASTVLYRAICTFLGEERNGISGEGGNYYSTEYDTKEKAVKRANDVTRNIAEEGFVLLKNENNILPLKTSASDKKKISVFGKNSVNLSYAGSGSAGGDTSKAKTIYDSLEAAGYAYNTQLKAFYEDNSRSGSGRGDNPKIESGDGIAGFATGETPVTAYSGLESSYADSDMALVVFSRIGGEGYDLPTTMHKSFSDASKVDGAASADDHYFELDQNEQDLLQTVCEKFNKVVVIINSSSPMELGFLDSADDGDGTINDYDYATHIDGAIW
;
A
#
# COMPACT_ATOMS: atom_id res chain seq x y z
N MET A 1 27.22 -56.90 -26.24
CA MET A 1 26.47 -55.99 -25.33
C MET A 1 26.14 -56.63 -23.97
N LYS A 2 25.55 -57.83 -23.89
CA LYS A 2 25.17 -58.47 -22.61
C LYS A 2 26.32 -58.78 -21.64
N GLU A 3 27.53 -59.03 -22.13
CA GLU A 3 28.72 -59.28 -21.27
C GLU A 3 29.30 -58.00 -20.65
N PHE A 4 29.18 -56.88 -21.34
CA PHE A 4 29.76 -55.59 -20.95
C PHE A 4 29.12 -55.04 -19.66
N PHE A 5 27.84 -55.31 -19.44
CA PHE A 5 27.09 -54.88 -18.26
C PHE A 5 27.13 -55.88 -17.10
N LYS A 6 27.89 -56.98 -17.17
CA LYS A 6 28.04 -57.92 -16.03
C LYS A 6 28.98 -57.38 -14.95
N ASN A 7 29.97 -56.55 -15.32
CA ASN A 7 30.94 -56.00 -14.38
C ASN A 7 30.32 -54.82 -13.59
N LYS A 8 30.37 -54.91 -12.25
CA LYS A 8 29.83 -53.90 -11.33
C LYS A 8 30.44 -52.51 -11.56
N MET A 9 31.75 -52.44 -11.81
CA MET A 9 32.45 -51.17 -12.06
C MET A 9 32.00 -50.52 -13.36
N THR A 10 31.78 -51.33 -14.42
CA THR A 10 31.27 -50.83 -15.70
C THR A 10 29.85 -50.29 -15.57
N ARG A 11 28.98 -50.95 -14.80
CA ARG A 11 27.61 -50.45 -14.54
C ARG A 11 27.63 -49.12 -13.77
N ILE A 12 28.45 -49.02 -12.72
CA ILE A 12 28.59 -47.78 -11.94
C ILE A 12 29.12 -46.67 -12.84
N TRP A 13 30.16 -46.94 -13.63
CA TRP A 13 30.73 -45.96 -14.55
C TRP A 13 29.69 -45.46 -15.57
N VAL A 14 28.91 -46.35 -16.20
CA VAL A 14 27.85 -45.95 -17.13
C VAL A 14 26.79 -45.11 -16.42
N ILE A 15 26.30 -45.52 -15.25
CA ILE A 15 25.27 -44.76 -14.52
C ILE A 15 25.78 -43.37 -14.13
N VAL A 16 26.97 -43.29 -13.54
CA VAL A 16 27.57 -42.02 -13.14
C VAL A 16 27.78 -41.13 -14.36
N THR A 17 28.33 -41.68 -15.44
CA THR A 17 28.56 -40.93 -16.68
C THR A 17 27.24 -40.43 -17.28
N SER A 18 26.21 -41.28 -17.34
CA SER A 18 24.88 -40.88 -17.83
C SER A 18 24.23 -39.80 -16.98
N VAL A 19 24.32 -39.89 -15.65
CA VAL A 19 23.77 -38.87 -14.74
C VAL A 19 24.51 -37.54 -14.89
N VAL A 20 25.85 -37.56 -14.93
CA VAL A 20 26.66 -36.35 -15.15
C VAL A 20 26.34 -35.74 -16.51
N LEU A 21 26.20 -36.55 -17.55
CA LEU A 21 25.92 -36.06 -18.90
C LEU A 21 24.53 -35.42 -18.99
N VAL A 22 23.51 -36.02 -18.38
CA VAL A 22 22.17 -35.41 -18.27
C VAL A 22 22.23 -34.11 -17.47
N PHE A 23 22.93 -34.09 -16.33
CA PHE A 23 23.09 -32.88 -15.52
C PHE A 23 23.75 -31.75 -16.31
N LEU A 24 24.85 -32.02 -17.01
CA LEU A 24 25.55 -31.03 -17.82
C LEU A 24 24.69 -30.52 -18.98
N ILE A 25 23.90 -31.38 -19.63
CA ILE A 25 22.98 -30.97 -20.69
C ILE A 25 21.90 -30.04 -20.11
N VAL A 26 21.28 -30.40 -18.99
CA VAL A 26 20.25 -29.58 -18.34
C VAL A 26 20.84 -28.24 -17.90
N LEU A 27 22.00 -28.26 -17.24
CA LEU A 27 22.69 -27.05 -16.78
C LEU A 27 23.05 -26.14 -17.95
N THR A 28 23.64 -26.68 -19.02
CA THR A 28 24.02 -25.91 -20.21
C THR A 28 22.80 -25.34 -20.91
N SER A 29 21.73 -26.13 -21.04
CA SER A 29 20.46 -25.68 -21.62
C SER A 29 19.87 -24.52 -20.81
N LEU A 30 19.77 -24.66 -19.49
CA LEU A 30 19.27 -23.60 -18.61
C LEU A 30 20.17 -22.35 -18.66
N ALA A 31 21.50 -22.53 -18.61
CA ALA A 31 22.47 -21.44 -18.65
C ALA A 31 22.52 -20.70 -20.00
N SER A 32 22.24 -21.38 -21.11
CA SER A 32 22.24 -20.78 -22.46
C SER A 32 20.88 -20.24 -22.90
N THR A 33 19.80 -20.59 -22.21
CA THR A 33 18.45 -20.12 -22.52
C THR A 33 17.92 -19.21 -21.40
N VAL A 34 17.21 -19.78 -20.44
CA VAL A 34 16.44 -19.07 -19.41
C VAL A 34 17.34 -18.22 -18.51
N LEU A 35 18.49 -18.76 -18.11
CA LEU A 35 19.39 -18.10 -17.16
C LEU A 35 20.49 -17.27 -17.85
N TYR A 36 20.62 -17.34 -19.18
CA TYR A 36 21.70 -16.68 -19.90
C TYR A 36 21.79 -15.19 -19.56
N ARG A 37 20.68 -14.47 -19.73
CA ARG A 37 20.64 -13.02 -19.44
C ARG A 37 20.89 -12.69 -17.98
N ALA A 38 20.45 -13.55 -17.05
CA ALA A 38 20.66 -13.35 -15.62
C ALA A 38 22.14 -13.53 -15.26
N ILE A 39 22.79 -14.57 -15.78
CA ILE A 39 24.22 -14.86 -15.60
C ILE A 39 25.06 -13.74 -16.19
N CYS A 40 24.77 -13.32 -17.43
CA CYS A 40 25.41 -12.20 -18.10
C CYS A 40 25.30 -10.89 -17.29
N THR A 41 24.10 -10.55 -16.83
CA THR A 41 23.90 -9.36 -15.97
C THR A 41 24.70 -9.46 -14.66
N PHE A 42 24.72 -10.64 -14.03
CA PHE A 42 25.48 -10.86 -12.79
C PHE A 42 27.00 -10.75 -13.00
N LEU A 43 27.50 -11.25 -14.13
CA LEU A 43 28.92 -11.17 -14.51
C LEU A 43 29.32 -9.79 -15.06
N GLY A 44 28.42 -8.80 -15.02
CA GLY A 44 28.71 -7.43 -15.38
C GLY A 44 28.68 -7.16 -16.89
N GLU A 45 28.02 -8.00 -17.68
CA GLU A 45 27.71 -7.65 -19.07
C GLU A 45 26.84 -6.39 -19.07
N GLU A 46 27.26 -5.37 -19.82
CA GLU A 46 26.47 -4.16 -20.00
C GLU A 46 25.12 -4.55 -20.61
N ARG A 47 24.02 -4.25 -19.91
CA ARG A 47 22.66 -4.42 -20.44
C ARG A 47 22.48 -3.45 -21.61
N ASN A 48 22.86 -3.87 -22.81
CA ASN A 48 22.65 -3.17 -24.07
C ASN A 48 23.05 -1.69 -24.05
N GLY A 49 24.32 -1.38 -24.36
CA GLY A 49 24.52 -0.28 -25.29
C GLY A 49 23.83 -0.67 -26.60
N ILE A 50 22.82 0.09 -27.03
CA ILE A 50 22.15 -0.15 -28.31
C ILE A 50 23.23 -0.03 -29.40
N SER A 51 23.67 -1.15 -29.97
CA SER A 51 24.64 -1.15 -31.06
C SER A 51 23.90 -0.82 -32.37
N GLY A 52 23.76 0.48 -32.63
CA GLY A 52 23.18 1.09 -33.83
C GLY A 52 23.37 2.61 -33.79
N GLU A 53 22.99 3.35 -34.84
CA GLU A 53 22.94 4.83 -34.83
C GLU A 53 21.96 5.32 -33.75
N GLY A 54 22.46 5.40 -32.53
CA GLY A 54 21.68 5.67 -31.33
C GLY A 54 22.50 5.33 -30.10
N GLY A 55 23.53 6.14 -29.87
CA GLY A 55 24.46 5.97 -28.75
C GLY A 55 23.77 6.04 -27.38
N ASN A 56 24.57 5.92 -26.32
CA ASN A 56 24.09 6.19 -24.96
C ASN A 56 23.53 7.62 -24.87
N TYR A 57 22.21 7.75 -24.93
CA TYR A 57 21.52 9.04 -24.82
C TYR A 57 21.58 9.63 -23.42
N TYR A 58 22.04 8.84 -22.45
CA TYR A 58 22.12 9.21 -21.04
C TYR A 58 23.53 8.94 -20.51
N SER A 59 24.16 9.99 -19.98
CA SER A 59 25.37 9.88 -19.20
C SER A 59 25.03 9.41 -17.78
N THR A 60 25.85 8.53 -17.21
CA THR A 60 25.72 8.17 -15.79
C THR A 60 26.08 9.37 -14.91
N GLU A 61 25.13 9.82 -14.10
CA GLU A 61 25.37 10.92 -13.14
C GLU A 61 26.05 10.44 -11.84
N TYR A 62 25.92 9.15 -11.51
CA TYR A 62 26.40 8.57 -10.25
C TYR A 62 27.28 7.34 -10.49
N ASP A 63 28.33 7.23 -9.69
CA ASP A 63 29.38 6.20 -9.74
C ASP A 63 29.05 4.94 -8.91
N THR A 64 28.01 4.98 -8.09
CA THR A 64 27.64 3.95 -7.11
C THR A 64 26.13 3.78 -7.05
N LYS A 65 25.68 2.54 -6.79
CA LYS A 65 24.25 2.21 -6.64
C LYS A 65 23.61 2.98 -5.49
N GLU A 66 24.34 3.15 -4.39
CA GLU A 66 23.88 3.85 -3.20
C GLU A 66 23.57 5.32 -3.50
N LYS A 67 24.44 6.03 -4.23
CA LYS A 67 24.19 7.42 -4.64
C LYS A 67 23.03 7.53 -5.62
N ALA A 68 22.94 6.60 -6.59
CA ALA A 68 21.83 6.56 -7.53
C ALA A 68 20.48 6.34 -6.83
N VAL A 69 20.41 5.39 -5.89
CA VAL A 69 19.20 5.12 -5.09
C VAL A 69 18.85 6.30 -4.19
N LYS A 70 19.83 6.94 -3.55
CA LYS A 70 19.59 8.15 -2.77
C LYS A 70 18.99 9.26 -3.63
N ARG A 71 19.55 9.51 -4.83
CA ARG A 71 19.01 10.51 -5.75
C ARG A 71 17.59 10.15 -6.18
N ALA A 72 17.34 8.88 -6.54
CA ALA A 72 16.00 8.42 -6.92
C ALA A 72 14.99 8.69 -5.79
N ASN A 73 15.32 8.34 -4.54
CA ASN A 73 14.46 8.61 -3.39
C ASN A 73 14.21 10.11 -3.17
N ASP A 74 15.24 10.95 -3.35
CA ASP A 74 15.09 12.41 -3.23
C ASP A 74 14.18 12.97 -4.35
N VAL A 75 14.30 12.47 -5.58
CA VAL A 75 13.40 12.85 -6.69
C VAL A 75 11.97 12.36 -6.45
N THR A 76 11.79 11.11 -6.05
CA THR A 76 10.47 10.55 -5.72
C THR A 76 9.80 11.34 -4.59
N ARG A 77 10.55 11.76 -3.57
CA ARG A 77 10.04 12.62 -2.50
C ARG A 77 9.54 13.95 -3.07
N ASN A 78 10.34 14.63 -3.90
CA ASN A 78 9.93 15.90 -4.51
C ASN A 78 8.68 15.75 -5.38
N ILE A 79 8.59 14.68 -6.18
CA ILE A 79 7.40 14.40 -6.98
C ILE A 79 6.17 14.18 -6.10
N ALA A 80 6.31 13.45 -4.99
CA ALA A 80 5.21 13.27 -4.04
C ALA A 80 4.80 14.61 -3.39
N GLU A 81 5.78 15.41 -2.94
CA GLU A 81 5.53 16.74 -2.34
C GLU A 81 4.79 17.69 -3.29
N GLU A 82 5.08 17.64 -4.59
CA GLU A 82 4.39 18.43 -5.63
C GLU A 82 3.07 17.80 -6.10
N GLY A 83 2.86 16.51 -5.82
CA GLY A 83 1.72 15.73 -6.29
C GLY A 83 0.54 15.68 -5.31
N PHE A 84 0.76 15.94 -4.02
CA PHE A 84 -0.31 15.98 -3.04
C PHE A 84 -1.29 17.13 -3.31
N VAL A 85 -2.59 16.83 -3.25
CA VAL A 85 -3.66 17.79 -3.52
C VAL A 85 -4.33 18.19 -2.21
N LEU A 86 -4.25 19.47 -1.87
CA LEU A 86 -5.00 20.04 -0.75
C LEU A 86 -6.46 20.27 -1.19
N LEU A 87 -7.35 19.40 -0.75
CA LEU A 87 -8.78 19.43 -1.09
C LEU A 87 -9.56 20.39 -0.18
N LYS A 88 -9.17 20.49 1.09
CA LYS A 88 -9.83 21.34 2.09
C LYS A 88 -8.83 21.88 3.10
N ASN A 89 -9.00 23.13 3.53
CA ASN A 89 -8.18 23.76 4.57
C ASN A 89 -8.93 24.92 5.23
N GLU A 90 -9.91 24.59 6.05
CA GLU A 90 -10.65 25.55 6.86
C GLU A 90 -9.74 26.15 7.93
N ASN A 91 -10.00 27.40 8.27
CA ASN A 91 -9.30 28.13 9.34
C ASN A 91 -7.77 28.13 9.25
N ASN A 92 -7.19 27.85 8.07
CA ASN A 92 -5.76 27.67 7.85
C ASN A 92 -5.11 26.71 8.87
N ILE A 93 -5.78 25.60 9.17
CA ILE A 93 -5.25 24.60 10.12
C ILE A 93 -3.98 23.91 9.60
N LEU A 94 -3.78 23.87 8.27
CA LEU A 94 -2.60 23.34 7.61
C LEU A 94 -1.75 24.46 6.97
N PRO A 95 -0.41 24.45 7.17
CA PRO A 95 0.34 23.51 8.01
C PRO A 95 0.16 23.79 9.51
N LEU A 96 0.03 22.73 10.32
CA LEU A 96 -0.03 22.86 11.78
C LEU A 96 1.35 23.23 12.33
N LYS A 97 1.51 24.45 12.82
CA LYS A 97 2.82 24.90 13.33
C LYS A 97 3.24 24.09 14.57
N THR A 98 4.44 23.51 14.52
CA THR A 98 5.09 22.79 15.62
C THR A 98 6.52 23.31 15.82
N SER A 99 7.07 23.17 17.03
CA SER A 99 8.46 23.53 17.33
C SER A 99 9.04 22.63 18.41
N ALA A 100 10.35 22.69 18.64
CA ALA A 100 11.00 21.92 19.71
C ALA A 100 10.47 22.25 21.11
N SER A 101 10.00 23.49 21.35
CA SER A 101 9.45 23.95 22.63
C SER A 101 7.93 23.79 22.75
N ASP A 102 7.23 23.59 21.64
CA ASP A 102 5.78 23.41 21.57
C ASP A 102 5.49 22.35 20.50
N LYS A 103 5.79 21.10 20.87
CA LYS A 103 5.71 19.95 19.97
C LYS A 103 4.26 19.48 19.89
N LYS A 104 3.59 19.73 18.76
CA LYS A 104 2.19 19.35 18.57
C LYS A 104 2.02 17.84 18.53
N LYS A 105 1.00 17.34 19.23
CA LYS A 105 0.65 15.93 19.33
C LYS A 105 -0.48 15.59 18.38
N ILE A 106 -0.23 14.63 17.48
CA ILE A 106 -1.19 14.16 16.48
C ILE A 106 -1.68 12.76 16.88
N SER A 107 -3.00 12.54 16.85
CA SER A 107 -3.56 11.19 16.90
C SER A 107 -3.95 10.77 15.49
N VAL A 108 -3.34 9.68 15.01
CA VAL A 108 -3.62 9.14 13.68
C VAL A 108 -4.64 8.01 13.83
N PHE A 109 -5.78 8.16 13.16
CA PHE A 109 -6.90 7.24 13.11
C PHE A 109 -6.99 6.56 11.75
N GLY A 110 -7.68 5.42 11.74
CA GLY A 110 -7.85 4.55 10.59
C GLY A 110 -6.88 3.38 10.64
N LYS A 111 -7.41 2.16 10.52
CA LYS A 111 -6.62 0.91 10.58
C LYS A 111 -5.54 0.88 9.50
N ASN A 112 -5.82 1.46 8.34
CA ASN A 112 -4.88 1.51 7.23
C ASN A 112 -3.72 2.51 7.45
N SER A 113 -3.71 3.30 8.54
CA SER A 113 -2.56 4.14 8.91
C SER A 113 -1.27 3.35 9.21
N VAL A 114 -1.40 2.08 9.60
CA VAL A 114 -0.28 1.13 9.78
C VAL A 114 -0.15 0.15 8.60
N ASN A 115 -0.98 0.31 7.57
CA ASN A 115 -1.01 -0.52 6.35
C ASN A 115 -1.30 0.35 5.10
N LEU A 116 -0.51 1.40 4.91
CA LEU A 116 -0.67 2.33 3.79
C LEU A 116 -0.48 1.62 2.44
N SER A 117 -1.26 2.04 1.45
CA SER A 117 -1.06 1.69 0.05
C SER A 117 0.03 2.59 -0.53
N TYR A 118 1.26 2.07 -0.64
CA TYR A 118 2.41 2.81 -1.21
C TYR A 118 2.50 2.70 -2.73
N ALA A 119 1.90 1.67 -3.30
CA ALA A 119 1.87 1.41 -4.73
C ALA A 119 0.71 0.46 -5.05
N GLY A 120 0.24 0.50 -6.29
CA GLY A 120 -0.65 -0.52 -6.81
C GLY A 120 0.05 -1.87 -6.97
N SER A 121 -0.72 -2.94 -7.16
CA SER A 121 -0.16 -4.25 -7.51
C SER A 121 0.27 -4.36 -8.98
N GLY A 122 0.74 -5.53 -9.39
CA GLY A 122 1.21 -5.77 -10.76
C GLY A 122 2.58 -5.19 -11.02
N SER A 123 2.79 -4.65 -12.21
CA SER A 123 4.08 -4.09 -12.65
C SER A 123 4.56 -2.87 -11.84
N ALA A 124 3.63 -2.14 -11.21
CA ALA A 124 3.93 -1.04 -10.29
C ALA A 124 4.30 -1.51 -8.87
N GLY A 125 4.11 -2.81 -8.57
CA GLY A 125 4.42 -3.39 -7.27
C GLY A 125 5.92 -3.33 -6.95
N GLY A 126 6.24 -3.13 -5.68
CA GLY A 126 7.62 -3.02 -5.21
C GLY A 126 7.79 -3.48 -3.76
N ASP A 127 9.05 -3.65 -3.35
CA ASP A 127 9.40 -3.92 -1.96
C ASP A 127 9.21 -2.64 -1.12
N THR A 128 8.17 -2.64 -0.29
CA THR A 128 7.81 -1.54 0.61
C THR A 128 8.36 -1.73 2.03
N SER A 129 9.19 -2.75 2.29
CA SER A 129 9.73 -3.02 3.64
C SER A 129 10.57 -1.88 4.22
N LYS A 130 11.05 -0.98 3.36
CA LYS A 130 11.82 0.23 3.74
C LYS A 130 11.04 1.52 3.52
N ALA A 131 9.76 1.43 3.16
CA ALA A 131 8.90 2.59 3.00
C ALA A 131 8.77 3.32 4.35
N LYS A 132 8.71 4.65 4.29
CA LYS A 132 8.48 5.47 5.47
C LYS A 132 7.01 5.45 5.83
N THR A 133 6.71 5.15 7.09
CA THR A 133 5.36 5.21 7.63
C THR A 133 4.93 6.66 7.86
N ILE A 134 3.63 6.88 8.03
CA ILE A 134 3.12 8.20 8.42
C ILE A 134 3.70 8.67 9.76
N TYR A 135 3.97 7.73 10.67
CA TYR A 135 4.58 8.01 11.97
C TYR A 135 6.05 8.42 11.86
N ASP A 136 6.83 7.77 10.98
CA ASP A 136 8.20 8.20 10.67
C ASP A 136 8.21 9.63 10.10
N SER A 137 7.27 9.95 9.22
CA SER A 137 7.13 11.27 8.61
C SER A 137 6.72 12.33 9.63
N LEU A 138 5.78 12.03 10.53
CA LEU A 138 5.39 12.92 11.63
C LEU A 138 6.57 13.21 12.57
N GLU A 139 7.33 12.18 12.96
CA GLU A 139 8.51 12.36 13.79
C GLU A 139 9.59 13.21 13.10
N ALA A 140 9.89 12.91 11.82
CA ALA A 140 10.86 13.65 11.03
C ALA A 140 10.47 15.12 10.83
N ALA A 141 9.17 15.41 10.72
CA ALA A 141 8.63 16.77 10.63
C ALA A 141 8.53 17.49 11.99
N GLY A 142 8.93 16.83 13.08
CA GLY A 142 8.99 17.43 14.41
C GLY A 142 7.66 17.39 15.20
N TYR A 143 6.70 16.55 14.80
CA TYR A 143 5.48 16.30 15.57
C TYR A 143 5.66 15.16 16.57
N ALA A 144 4.85 15.17 17.63
CA ALA A 144 4.63 13.99 18.45
C ALA A 144 3.41 13.24 17.91
N TYR A 145 3.39 11.93 18.04
CA TYR A 145 2.21 11.13 17.71
C TYR A 145 1.76 10.28 18.90
N ASN A 146 0.49 9.91 18.93
CA ASN A 146 -0.05 9.03 19.97
C ASN A 146 0.44 7.58 19.77
N THR A 147 1.45 7.19 20.57
CA THR A 147 2.06 5.84 20.53
C THR A 147 1.11 4.73 20.97
N GLN A 148 0.16 5.02 21.86
CA GLN A 148 -0.82 4.01 22.32
C GLN A 148 -1.82 3.67 21.21
N LEU A 149 -2.27 4.67 20.46
CA LEU A 149 -3.16 4.48 19.32
C LEU A 149 -2.46 3.76 18.18
N LYS A 150 -1.20 4.11 17.88
CA LYS A 150 -0.36 3.35 16.94
C LYS A 150 -0.24 1.88 17.33
N ALA A 151 0.10 1.60 18.59
CA ALA A 151 0.25 0.23 19.08
C ALA A 151 -1.06 -0.57 19.05
N PHE A 152 -2.21 0.10 19.25
CA PHE A 152 -3.52 -0.52 19.07
C PHE A 152 -3.74 -0.97 17.62
N TYR A 153 -3.43 -0.11 16.64
CA TYR A 153 -3.55 -0.49 15.23
C TYR A 153 -2.51 -1.52 14.79
N GLU A 154 -1.32 -1.57 15.38
CA GLU A 154 -0.33 -2.62 15.09
C GLU A 154 -0.73 -3.99 15.67
N ASP A 155 -1.62 -4.02 16.67
CA ASP A 155 -2.13 -5.24 17.28
C ASP A 155 -3.44 -5.71 16.61
N ASN A 156 -3.31 -6.63 15.67
CA ASN A 156 -4.45 -7.20 14.95
C ASN A 156 -5.46 -7.93 15.85
N SER A 157 -5.06 -8.41 17.03
CA SER A 157 -6.00 -9.04 17.97
C SER A 157 -6.95 -8.04 18.60
N ARG A 158 -6.58 -6.75 18.59
CA ARG A 158 -7.36 -5.65 19.17
C ARG A 158 -8.09 -4.84 18.10
N SER A 159 -7.45 -4.59 16.97
CA SER A 159 -7.96 -3.68 15.92
C SER A 159 -8.40 -4.39 14.63
N GLY A 160 -8.38 -5.72 14.60
CA GLY A 160 -8.69 -6.50 13.40
C GLY A 160 -7.51 -6.62 12.43
N SER A 161 -7.65 -7.42 11.37
CA SER A 161 -6.57 -7.70 10.41
C SER A 161 -6.24 -6.56 9.46
N GLY A 162 -7.11 -5.54 9.36
CA GLY A 162 -6.99 -4.50 8.36
C GLY A 162 -7.42 -4.96 6.97
N ARG A 163 -7.17 -4.10 5.98
CA ARG A 163 -7.39 -4.38 4.56
C ARG A 163 -6.59 -5.59 4.10
N GLY A 164 -7.20 -6.42 3.25
CA GLY A 164 -6.50 -7.53 2.60
C GLY A 164 -5.43 -7.07 1.60
N ASP A 165 -4.57 -8.01 1.20
CA ASP A 165 -3.62 -7.78 0.12
C ASP A 165 -4.35 -7.52 -1.21
N ASN A 166 -3.67 -6.82 -2.12
CA ASN A 166 -4.16 -6.63 -3.48
C ASN A 166 -4.51 -7.98 -4.13
N PRO A 167 -5.62 -8.06 -4.89
CA PRO A 167 -5.90 -9.20 -5.75
C PRO A 167 -4.71 -9.51 -6.68
N LYS A 168 -4.61 -10.79 -7.05
CA LYS A 168 -3.54 -11.26 -7.93
C LYS A 168 -3.83 -10.84 -9.36
N ILE A 169 -2.79 -10.69 -10.18
CA ILE A 169 -2.96 -10.34 -11.59
C ILE A 169 -3.73 -11.43 -12.36
N GLU A 170 -3.65 -12.68 -11.91
CA GLU A 170 -4.39 -13.81 -12.48
C GLU A 170 -5.83 -13.93 -11.95
N SER A 171 -6.29 -12.97 -11.13
CA SER A 171 -7.64 -13.00 -10.54
C SER A 171 -8.78 -12.88 -11.56
N GLY A 172 -8.51 -12.51 -12.81
CA GLY A 172 -9.50 -12.52 -13.90
C GLY A 172 -10.45 -11.32 -13.87
N ASP A 173 -11.69 -11.53 -14.34
CA ASP A 173 -12.71 -10.52 -14.75
C ASP A 173 -13.29 -9.62 -13.61
N GLY A 174 -12.46 -9.19 -12.65
CA GLY A 174 -12.82 -8.28 -11.57
C GLY A 174 -13.13 -8.96 -10.25
N ILE A 175 -13.35 -8.15 -9.22
CA ILE A 175 -13.80 -8.56 -7.89
C ILE A 175 -15.22 -8.02 -7.67
N ALA A 176 -16.06 -8.72 -6.90
CA ALA A 176 -17.45 -8.31 -6.66
C ALA A 176 -17.61 -7.40 -5.43
N GLY A 177 -16.58 -7.31 -4.60
CA GLY A 177 -16.51 -6.52 -3.38
C GLY A 177 -15.15 -6.70 -2.71
N PHE A 178 -14.74 -5.72 -1.93
CA PHE A 178 -13.45 -5.76 -1.24
C PHE A 178 -13.53 -4.99 0.06
N ALA A 179 -13.30 -5.66 1.19
CA ALA A 179 -13.37 -4.99 2.49
C ALA A 179 -12.25 -3.94 2.62
N THR A 180 -12.61 -2.74 3.06
CA THR A 180 -11.63 -1.68 3.40
C THR A 180 -10.81 -2.08 4.64
N GLY A 181 -11.39 -2.92 5.50
CA GLY A 181 -10.77 -3.50 6.69
C GLY A 181 -10.64 -2.52 7.85
N GLU A 182 -11.49 -1.48 7.92
CA GLU A 182 -11.46 -0.54 9.04
C GLU A 182 -11.86 -1.19 10.37
N THR A 183 -11.27 -0.71 11.47
CA THR A 183 -11.54 -1.19 12.82
C THR A 183 -12.89 -0.66 13.31
N PRO A 184 -13.84 -1.52 13.75
CA PRO A 184 -15.10 -1.03 14.31
C PRO A 184 -14.87 -0.21 15.58
N VAL A 185 -15.65 0.87 15.76
CA VAL A 185 -15.50 1.81 16.89
C VAL A 185 -15.63 1.14 18.26
N THR A 186 -16.35 0.02 18.34
CA THR A 186 -16.51 -0.78 19.57
C THR A 186 -15.19 -1.35 20.08
N ALA A 187 -14.18 -1.51 19.22
CA ALA A 187 -12.85 -1.99 19.60
C ALA A 187 -11.97 -0.93 20.29
N TYR A 188 -12.36 0.35 20.24
CA TYR A 188 -11.57 1.46 20.81
C TYR A 188 -11.78 1.65 22.31
N SER A 189 -12.61 0.84 22.95
CA SER A 189 -12.93 0.96 24.37
C SER A 189 -11.67 1.00 25.23
N GLY A 190 -11.53 2.06 26.03
CA GLY A 190 -10.39 2.29 26.94
C GLY A 190 -9.22 3.05 26.31
N LEU A 191 -9.33 3.50 25.05
CA LEU A 191 -8.33 4.34 24.40
C LEU A 191 -8.66 5.84 24.46
N GLU A 192 -9.85 6.22 24.91
CA GLU A 192 -10.37 7.59 24.86
C GLU A 192 -9.42 8.59 25.55
N SER A 193 -8.86 8.21 26.69
CA SER A 193 -7.91 9.04 27.43
C SER A 193 -6.56 9.19 26.72
N SER A 194 -6.19 8.27 25.81
CA SER A 194 -4.89 8.32 25.13
C SER A 194 -4.80 9.47 24.13
N TYR A 195 -5.93 9.84 23.53
CA TYR A 195 -6.03 10.82 22.46
C TYR A 195 -6.75 12.11 22.86
N ALA A 196 -7.30 12.21 24.08
CA ALA A 196 -7.97 13.41 24.60
C ALA A 196 -7.10 14.69 24.56
N ASP A 197 -5.80 14.57 24.80
CA ASP A 197 -4.86 15.70 24.81
C ASP A 197 -4.13 15.89 23.45
N SER A 198 -4.69 15.41 22.34
CA SER A 198 -4.04 15.61 21.03
C SER A 198 -4.48 16.93 20.41
N ASP A 199 -3.54 17.64 19.77
CA ASP A 199 -3.80 18.92 19.12
C ASP A 199 -4.62 18.80 17.82
N MET A 200 -4.55 17.64 17.17
CA MET A 200 -5.22 17.36 15.89
C MET A 200 -5.40 15.85 15.70
N ALA A 201 -6.52 15.48 15.08
CA ALA A 201 -6.76 14.14 14.56
C ALA A 201 -6.44 14.07 13.06
N LEU A 202 -5.77 13.00 12.67
CA LEU A 202 -5.49 12.67 11.28
C LEU A 202 -6.21 11.35 10.94
N VAL A 203 -7.24 11.38 10.09
CA VAL A 203 -8.02 10.19 9.73
C VAL A 203 -7.57 9.70 8.36
N VAL A 204 -7.06 8.47 8.28
CA VAL A 204 -6.50 7.91 7.05
C VAL A 204 -7.47 6.92 6.44
N PHE A 205 -7.98 7.24 5.25
CA PHE A 205 -8.69 6.29 4.40
C PHE A 205 -7.76 5.75 3.34
N SER A 206 -7.91 4.48 2.98
CA SER A 206 -7.03 3.89 1.98
C SER A 206 -7.76 2.96 1.04
N ARG A 207 -7.44 3.04 -0.24
CA ARG A 207 -7.96 2.15 -1.28
C ARG A 207 -6.82 1.53 -2.05
N ILE A 208 -7.00 0.26 -2.43
CA ILE A 208 -6.07 -0.43 -3.31
C ILE A 208 -6.31 -0.04 -4.77
N GLY A 209 -5.36 -0.42 -5.62
CA GLY A 209 -5.45 -0.38 -7.07
C GLY A 209 -4.38 -1.29 -7.65
N GLY A 210 -4.56 -1.75 -8.88
CA GLY A 210 -3.58 -2.67 -9.44
C GLY A 210 -3.94 -3.23 -10.80
N GLU A 211 -3.07 -4.10 -11.28
CA GLU A 211 -3.16 -4.72 -12.59
C GLU A 211 -3.95 -6.04 -12.52
N GLY A 212 -4.81 -6.27 -13.52
CA GLY A 212 -5.50 -7.55 -13.71
C GLY A 212 -6.84 -7.68 -13.00
N TYR A 213 -7.38 -6.60 -12.43
CA TYR A 213 -8.73 -6.56 -11.87
C TYR A 213 -9.26 -5.12 -11.90
N ASP A 214 -10.56 -4.96 -12.11
CA ASP A 214 -11.25 -3.71 -11.81
C ASP A 214 -11.67 -3.68 -10.33
N LEU A 215 -11.70 -2.48 -9.75
CA LEU A 215 -12.19 -2.28 -8.39
C LEU A 215 -13.72 -2.41 -8.38
N PRO A 216 -14.30 -2.96 -7.30
CA PRO A 216 -15.67 -3.44 -7.36
C PRO A 216 -16.66 -2.27 -7.27
N THR A 217 -17.67 -2.32 -8.15
CA THR A 217 -18.81 -1.38 -8.16
C THR A 217 -19.98 -1.86 -7.28
N THR A 218 -19.75 -2.91 -6.49
CA THR A 218 -20.64 -3.44 -5.46
C THR A 218 -19.77 -3.85 -4.26
N MET A 219 -20.39 -4.20 -3.14
CA MET A 219 -19.69 -4.71 -1.95
C MET A 219 -20.10 -6.14 -1.63
N HIS A 220 -20.35 -6.96 -2.66
CA HIS A 220 -20.70 -8.37 -2.54
C HIS A 220 -19.49 -9.24 -2.17
N LYS A 221 -19.69 -10.29 -1.36
CA LYS A 221 -18.63 -11.26 -1.03
C LYS A 221 -18.08 -11.99 -2.25
N SER A 222 -18.93 -12.25 -3.25
CA SER A 222 -18.52 -12.79 -4.55
C SER A 222 -19.60 -12.59 -5.60
N PHE A 223 -19.30 -12.84 -6.88
CA PHE A 223 -20.32 -12.82 -7.95
C PHE A 223 -21.46 -13.85 -7.75
N SER A 224 -21.27 -14.84 -6.89
CA SER A 224 -22.28 -15.85 -6.54
C SER A 224 -22.93 -15.65 -5.17
N ASP A 225 -22.42 -14.70 -4.37
CA ASP A 225 -22.88 -14.41 -3.01
C ASP A 225 -23.06 -12.91 -2.86
N ALA A 226 -24.31 -12.47 -2.99
CA ALA A 226 -24.71 -11.08 -2.89
C ALA A 226 -24.79 -10.57 -1.44
N SER A 227 -24.37 -11.35 -0.45
CA SER A 227 -24.18 -10.79 0.90
C SER A 227 -23.01 -9.80 0.90
N LYS A 228 -23.10 -8.78 1.76
CA LYS A 228 -22.07 -7.75 1.83
C LYS A 228 -20.75 -8.25 2.44
N VAL A 229 -19.63 -7.72 1.99
CA VAL A 229 -18.33 -7.89 2.65
C VAL A 229 -18.36 -7.26 4.04
N ASP A 230 -17.48 -7.74 4.92
CA ASP A 230 -17.41 -7.24 6.29
C ASP A 230 -17.02 -5.75 6.29
N GLY A 231 -17.72 -4.94 7.08
CA GLY A 231 -17.51 -3.49 7.20
C GLY A 231 -18.34 -2.63 6.24
N ALA A 232 -18.76 -3.16 5.08
CA ALA A 232 -19.60 -2.42 4.13
C ALA A 232 -20.92 -1.95 4.78
N ALA A 233 -21.44 -0.78 4.39
CA ALA A 233 -22.74 -0.32 4.88
C ALA A 233 -23.87 -1.12 4.22
N SER A 234 -23.87 -1.19 2.89
CA SER A 234 -24.73 -2.02 2.06
C SER A 234 -23.94 -3.01 1.18
N ALA A 235 -24.66 -3.94 0.57
CA ALA A 235 -24.16 -4.82 -0.49
C ALA A 235 -24.06 -4.09 -1.84
N ASP A 236 -24.92 -3.09 -2.04
CA ASP A 236 -25.06 -2.35 -3.30
C ASP A 236 -24.12 -1.13 -3.41
N ASP A 237 -23.45 -0.74 -2.32
CA ASP A 237 -22.41 0.29 -2.29
C ASP A 237 -21.22 -0.08 -3.17
N HIS A 238 -20.43 0.89 -3.60
CA HIS A 238 -19.16 0.63 -4.29
C HIS A 238 -17.93 0.89 -3.42
N TYR A 239 -16.79 0.32 -3.82
CA TYR A 239 -15.55 0.36 -3.04
C TYR A 239 -15.01 1.76 -2.73
N PHE A 240 -15.41 2.78 -3.48
CA PHE A 240 -14.92 4.14 -3.33
C PHE A 240 -15.74 4.99 -2.36
N GLU A 241 -16.86 4.47 -1.84
CA GLU A 241 -17.63 5.05 -0.73
C GLU A 241 -16.93 4.75 0.60
N LEU A 242 -17.29 5.49 1.66
CA LEU A 242 -16.89 5.15 3.02
C LEU A 242 -17.69 3.95 3.50
N ASP A 243 -17.02 2.94 4.04
CA ASP A 243 -17.74 1.83 4.67
C ASP A 243 -18.35 2.22 6.03
N GLN A 244 -19.18 1.36 6.62
CA GLN A 244 -19.86 1.67 7.88
C GLN A 244 -18.89 1.96 9.02
N ASN A 245 -17.78 1.21 9.12
CA ASN A 245 -16.80 1.40 10.18
C ASN A 245 -15.99 2.69 9.96
N GLU A 246 -15.70 3.05 8.71
CA GLU A 246 -15.07 4.31 8.34
C GLU A 246 -15.97 5.52 8.68
N GLN A 247 -17.26 5.43 8.38
CA GLN A 247 -18.25 6.45 8.77
C GLN A 247 -18.35 6.58 10.29
N ASP A 248 -18.53 5.47 11.02
CA ASP A 248 -18.62 5.46 12.48
C ASP A 248 -17.35 6.03 13.13
N LEU A 249 -16.17 5.68 12.60
CA LEU A 249 -14.88 6.20 13.04
C LEU A 249 -14.80 7.71 12.81
N LEU A 250 -15.11 8.16 11.59
CA LEU A 250 -15.02 9.57 11.22
C LEU A 250 -15.95 10.42 12.09
N GLN A 251 -17.19 9.98 12.28
CA GLN A 251 -18.14 10.63 13.18
C GLN A 251 -17.58 10.71 14.60
N THR A 252 -17.09 9.58 15.14
CA THR A 252 -16.53 9.52 16.50
C THR A 252 -15.35 10.48 16.67
N VAL A 253 -14.52 10.63 15.64
CA VAL A 253 -13.38 11.57 15.64
C VAL A 253 -13.88 13.01 15.58
N CYS A 254 -14.80 13.34 14.67
CA CYS A 254 -15.39 14.67 14.55
C CYS A 254 -16.09 15.13 15.84
N GLU A 255 -16.72 14.23 16.57
CA GLU A 255 -17.35 14.55 17.87
C GLU A 255 -16.34 14.82 19.00
N LYS A 256 -15.10 14.33 18.86
CA LYS A 256 -14.07 14.40 19.92
C LYS A 256 -12.96 15.42 19.66
N PHE A 257 -12.80 15.87 18.42
CA PHE A 257 -11.70 16.73 18.01
C PHE A 257 -12.20 18.02 17.39
N ASN A 258 -11.55 19.13 17.75
CA ASN A 258 -11.78 20.43 17.14
C ASN A 258 -10.96 20.67 15.86
N LYS A 259 -10.04 19.75 15.54
CA LYS A 259 -9.15 19.82 14.38
C LYS A 259 -9.05 18.46 13.75
N VAL A 260 -9.80 18.23 12.68
CA VAL A 260 -9.83 16.96 11.97
C VAL A 260 -9.28 17.15 10.56
N VAL A 261 -8.26 16.36 10.23
CA VAL A 261 -7.69 16.29 8.88
C VAL A 261 -7.87 14.89 8.32
N VAL A 262 -8.45 14.79 7.13
CA VAL A 262 -8.59 13.53 6.40
C VAL A 262 -7.43 13.37 5.41
N ILE A 263 -6.86 12.18 5.35
CA ILE A 263 -5.84 11.78 4.38
C ILE A 263 -6.42 10.70 3.48
N ILE A 264 -6.49 10.99 2.18
CA ILE A 264 -6.96 10.07 1.15
C ILE A 264 -5.74 9.33 0.60
N ASN A 265 -5.46 8.12 1.08
CA ASN A 265 -4.42 7.28 0.53
C ASN A 265 -5.01 6.33 -0.53
N SER A 266 -5.31 6.89 -1.71
CA SER A 266 -5.91 6.15 -2.82
C SER A 266 -5.21 6.46 -4.14
N SER A 267 -5.08 5.48 -5.03
CA SER A 267 -4.59 5.70 -6.40
C SER A 267 -5.69 6.20 -7.36
N SER A 268 -6.95 6.08 -6.95
CA SER A 268 -8.12 6.43 -7.75
C SER A 268 -9.03 7.39 -6.99
N PRO A 269 -9.82 8.23 -7.66
CA PRO A 269 -10.78 9.10 -6.99
C PRO A 269 -11.70 8.29 -6.07
N MET A 270 -11.82 8.72 -4.82
CA MET A 270 -12.86 8.26 -3.91
C MET A 270 -14.10 9.14 -4.05
N GLU A 271 -15.22 8.64 -3.56
CA GLU A 271 -16.36 9.49 -3.29
C GLU A 271 -16.06 10.36 -2.06
N LEU A 272 -16.33 11.67 -2.17
CA LEU A 272 -15.85 12.67 -1.21
C LEU A 272 -16.92 13.73 -0.90
N GLY A 273 -18.20 13.53 -1.23
CA GLY A 273 -19.25 14.53 -0.95
C GLY A 273 -19.42 14.80 0.54
N PHE A 274 -19.05 13.86 1.41
CA PHE A 274 -18.95 14.09 2.86
C PHE A 274 -17.99 15.23 3.26
N LEU A 275 -17.06 15.66 2.40
CA LEU A 275 -16.15 16.78 2.70
C LEU A 275 -16.82 18.15 2.61
N ASP A 276 -17.83 18.31 1.75
CA ASP A 276 -18.48 19.60 1.45
C ASP A 276 -20.02 19.55 1.44
N SER A 277 -20.61 18.42 1.83
CA SER A 277 -22.05 18.13 1.82
C SER A 277 -22.67 18.18 0.41
N ALA A 278 -21.86 17.99 -0.65
CA ALA A 278 -22.40 17.78 -1.98
C ALA A 278 -23.16 16.44 -2.03
N ASP A 279 -24.32 16.44 -2.67
CA ASP A 279 -25.04 15.21 -3.00
C ASP A 279 -24.22 14.40 -4.01
N ASP A 280 -23.66 13.31 -3.55
CA ASP A 280 -22.89 12.32 -4.32
C ASP A 280 -23.71 11.07 -4.65
N GLY A 281 -24.96 10.99 -4.17
CA GLY A 281 -25.87 9.89 -4.43
C GLY A 281 -25.67 8.67 -3.53
N ASP A 282 -24.79 8.75 -2.51
CA ASP A 282 -24.65 7.71 -1.48
C ASP A 282 -25.85 7.77 -0.51
N GLY A 283 -26.71 6.75 -0.62
CA GLY A 283 -27.88 6.60 0.25
C GLY A 283 -27.58 5.93 1.59
N THR A 284 -26.33 5.56 1.84
CA THR A 284 -25.86 4.86 3.04
C THR A 284 -25.00 5.71 3.95
N ILE A 285 -24.48 6.86 3.47
CA ILE A 285 -23.86 7.87 4.33
C ILE A 285 -24.80 8.22 5.47
N ASN A 286 -24.29 8.18 6.70
CA ASN A 286 -25.08 8.54 7.87
C ASN A 286 -25.45 10.04 7.87
N ASP A 287 -26.51 10.40 8.61
CA ASP A 287 -26.99 11.78 8.75
C ASP A 287 -26.12 12.58 9.75
N TYR A 288 -24.83 12.69 9.46
CA TYR A 288 -23.87 13.47 10.22
C TYR A 288 -23.23 14.55 9.34
N ASP A 289 -23.18 15.78 9.86
CA ASP A 289 -22.58 16.91 9.16
C ASP A 289 -21.04 16.89 9.24
N TYR A 290 -20.44 16.03 8.44
CA TYR A 290 -18.98 15.92 8.31
C TYR A 290 -18.34 17.21 7.81
N ALA A 291 -18.99 17.89 6.87
CA ALA A 291 -18.42 19.06 6.20
C ALA A 291 -18.13 20.20 7.18
N THR A 292 -18.92 20.39 8.23
CA THR A 292 -18.62 21.44 9.22
C THR A 292 -17.60 21.03 10.29
N HIS A 293 -17.29 19.73 10.41
CA HIS A 293 -16.38 19.20 11.44
C HIS A 293 -15.01 18.75 10.89
N ILE A 294 -14.89 18.58 9.57
CA ILE A 294 -13.61 18.29 8.90
C ILE A 294 -12.96 19.61 8.49
N ASP A 295 -11.85 19.95 9.13
CA ASP A 295 -11.11 21.18 8.88
C ASP A 295 -10.13 21.07 7.72
N GLY A 296 -9.68 19.87 7.36
CA GLY A 296 -8.70 19.70 6.29
C GLY A 296 -8.80 18.36 5.59
N ALA A 297 -8.41 18.33 4.32
CA ALA A 297 -8.32 17.10 3.55
C ALA A 297 -7.17 17.19 2.54
N ILE A 298 -6.35 16.14 2.49
CA ILE A 298 -5.25 15.97 1.53
C ILE A 298 -5.42 14.63 0.83
N TRP A 299 -5.22 14.62 -0.49
CA TRP A 299 -5.05 13.42 -1.29
C TRP A 299 -3.59 13.26 -1.70
#